data_AF-A0A940EV41-F1
#
_entry.id   AF-A0A940EV41-F1
#
_cell.length_a   1.000
_cell.length_b   1.000
_cell.length_c   1.000
_cell.angle_alpha   90.00
_cell.angle_beta   90.00
_cell.angle_gamma   90.00
#
_symmetry.space_group_name_H-M   'P 1'
#
loop_
_entity.id
_entity.type
_entity.pdbx_description
1 polymer ?
#
loop_
_entity_poly.entity_id
_entity_poly.type
_entity_poly.pdbx_seq_one_letter_code
_entity_poly.pdbx_strand_id
1 'polypeptide(L)'
;MTMPLMRPKRKNPVLRTRQMNLPPWARGRVALGITAGAAEGRFVLQTCEDCGTVQYPPREACRKCLSPRLHWREQSGEGELLSATTLHHSNDLFFRERLPWRLGLVHLDAGPTLMVHLHGEVGEAPQRVRVGARLDRAGQAVLIGFPNEGSPHMADDKMLREMTSDPKFRKVLVTDGKTEVGQAMVRALVKAGADIVWVGHAEPWKKTGSGLDDITALPQVTLVPLDLTNGRSVSELAGEIGGKVDIVINNAEVHRTFGIGARRGTDVAKAEMDINYFGLLRLAQEFGPALKGRSADGATGATAWVNLLSVYALSNFPPHGTFSASKAAAHSLAQCLRAEMRPAGIRVVNVFPGPIDDEWNQHTPPPKLAPSGLASAIVKALRDGVEDVYPGDVAQEWLERWRDNPKILERELAAGNG
;
A
#
# COMPACT_ATOMS: atom_id res chain seq x y z
N MET A 1 2.87 -13.66 -23.90
CA MET A 1 1.69 -13.06 -23.24
C MET A 1 1.43 -13.79 -21.95
N THR A 2 1.09 -13.09 -20.87
CA THR A 2 0.79 -13.71 -19.58
C THR A 2 -0.56 -14.42 -19.64
N MET A 3 -0.61 -15.68 -19.22
CA MET A 3 -1.87 -16.40 -19.12
C MET A 3 -2.69 -15.90 -17.92
N PRO A 4 -4.03 -15.87 -18.01
CA PRO A 4 -4.87 -15.54 -16.88
C PRO A 4 -4.55 -16.44 -15.68
N LEU A 5 -4.48 -15.83 -14.50
CA LEU A 5 -4.33 -16.60 -13.26
C LEU A 5 -5.54 -17.52 -13.11
N MET A 6 -5.29 -18.82 -12.96
CA MET A 6 -6.33 -19.77 -12.58
C MET A 6 -6.60 -19.65 -11.08
N ARG A 7 -7.87 -19.84 -10.68
CA ARG A 7 -8.25 -19.83 -9.26
C ARG A 7 -7.38 -20.84 -8.49
N PRO A 8 -6.61 -20.39 -7.48
CA PRO A 8 -5.72 -21.28 -6.74
C PRO A 8 -6.48 -22.40 -6.03
N LYS A 9 -5.87 -23.60 -5.97
CA LYS A 9 -6.43 -24.71 -5.17
C LYS A 9 -6.39 -24.34 -3.68
N ARG A 10 -7.40 -24.80 -2.92
CA ARG A 10 -7.41 -24.64 -1.46
C ARG A 10 -6.18 -25.31 -0.86
N LYS A 11 -5.53 -24.62 0.09
CA LYS A 11 -4.41 -25.17 0.86
C LYS A 11 -4.86 -26.44 1.58
N ASN A 12 -4.02 -27.48 1.52
CA ASN A 12 -4.22 -28.67 2.34
C ASN A 12 -3.82 -28.35 3.78
N PRO A 13 -4.76 -28.40 4.75
CA PRO A 13 -4.49 -28.03 6.15
C PRO A 13 -3.51 -28.97 6.85
N VAL A 14 -3.28 -30.17 6.33
CA VAL A 14 -2.32 -31.15 6.88
C VAL A 14 -0.88 -30.78 6.56
N LEU A 15 -0.64 -30.00 5.49
CA LEU A 15 0.70 -29.60 5.11
C LEU A 15 1.20 -28.46 6.01
N ARG A 16 2.39 -28.64 6.57
CA ARG A 16 3.07 -27.62 7.39
C ARG A 16 3.25 -26.34 6.58
N THR A 17 2.83 -25.22 7.14
CA THR A 17 3.14 -23.90 6.55
C THR A 17 4.64 -23.69 6.58
N ARG A 18 5.22 -23.40 5.41
CA ARG A 18 6.64 -23.07 5.30
C ARG A 18 6.89 -21.65 5.79
N GLN A 19 8.10 -21.37 6.24
CA GLN A 19 8.53 -19.99 6.42
C GLN A 19 8.92 -19.42 5.05
N MET A 20 8.57 -18.16 4.80
CA MET A 20 8.96 -17.46 3.58
C MET A 20 10.48 -17.25 3.56
N ASN A 21 11.13 -17.61 2.46
CA ASN A 21 12.47 -17.11 2.17
C ASN A 21 12.32 -15.67 1.65
N LEU A 22 13.07 -14.73 2.20
CA LEU A 22 13.11 -13.35 1.70
C LEU A 22 14.25 -13.17 0.69
N PRO A 23 14.13 -12.20 -0.24
CA PRO A 23 15.24 -11.85 -1.13
C PRO A 23 16.46 -11.38 -0.33
N PRO A 24 17.68 -11.60 -0.85
CA PRO A 24 18.90 -11.32 -0.13
C PRO A 24 19.21 -9.81 0.03
N TRP A 25 19.77 -9.50 1.20
CA TRP A 25 20.56 -8.32 1.61
C TRP A 25 19.87 -6.94 1.69
N ALA A 26 20.27 -6.19 2.72
CA ALA A 26 19.98 -4.78 2.87
C ALA A 26 20.81 -3.95 1.89
N ARG A 27 20.20 -2.91 1.34
CA ARG A 27 20.88 -1.95 0.47
C ARG A 27 21.64 -0.92 1.30
N GLY A 28 22.77 -0.46 0.78
CA GLY A 28 23.46 0.70 1.34
C GLY A 28 22.54 1.93 1.37
N ARG A 29 22.78 2.86 2.31
CA ARG A 29 21.94 4.04 2.55
C ARG A 29 21.60 4.81 1.27
N VAL A 30 22.55 4.98 0.37
CA VAL A 30 22.36 5.70 -0.89
C VAL A 30 21.34 5.01 -1.80
N ALA A 31 21.33 3.68 -1.85
CA ALA A 31 20.39 2.92 -2.69
C ALA A 31 18.95 2.90 -2.11
N LEU A 32 18.74 3.30 -0.85
CA LEU A 32 17.40 3.44 -0.28
C LEU A 32 16.60 4.57 -0.93
N GLY A 33 17.22 5.50 -1.65
CA GLY A 33 16.47 6.52 -2.39
C GLY A 33 15.59 5.95 -3.50
N ILE A 34 16.04 4.90 -4.20
CA ILE A 34 15.19 4.15 -5.15
C ILE A 34 14.06 3.44 -4.39
N THR A 35 14.37 2.84 -3.23
CA THR A 35 13.38 2.18 -2.37
C THR A 35 12.30 3.15 -1.91
N ALA A 36 12.66 4.35 -1.48
CA ALA A 36 11.71 5.39 -1.09
C ALA A 36 10.81 5.83 -2.27
N GLY A 37 11.38 6.03 -3.46
CA GLY A 37 10.56 6.31 -4.66
C GLY A 37 9.62 5.16 -5.01
N ALA A 38 10.10 3.92 -4.98
CA ALA A 38 9.30 2.73 -5.28
C ALA A 38 8.16 2.51 -4.26
N ALA A 39 8.39 2.86 -3.00
CA ALA A 39 7.39 2.83 -1.93
C ALA A 39 6.20 3.78 -2.19
N GLU A 40 6.38 4.76 -3.08
CA GLU A 40 5.33 5.70 -3.53
C GLU A 40 4.88 5.43 -4.98
N GLY A 41 5.38 4.35 -5.60
CA GLY A 41 5.07 3.99 -6.98
C GLY A 41 5.84 4.79 -8.04
N ARG A 42 6.90 5.50 -7.65
CA ARG A 42 7.70 6.36 -8.52
C ARG A 42 8.99 5.67 -8.95
N PHE A 43 9.38 5.87 -10.20
CA PHE A 43 10.70 5.45 -10.68
C PHE A 43 11.66 6.64 -10.63
N VAL A 44 12.59 6.62 -9.68
CA VAL A 44 13.52 7.73 -9.44
C VAL A 44 14.96 7.28 -9.63
N LEU A 45 15.79 8.17 -10.18
CA LEU A 45 17.24 8.01 -10.29
C LEU A 45 17.95 9.28 -9.80
N GLN A 46 19.21 9.14 -9.41
CA GLN A 46 20.04 10.30 -9.06
C GLN A 46 20.34 11.12 -10.31
N THR A 47 20.10 12.42 -10.20
CA THR A 47 20.47 13.43 -11.20
C THR A 47 21.40 14.44 -10.55
N CYS A 48 22.53 14.72 -11.20
CA CYS A 48 23.47 15.75 -10.74
C CYS A 48 22.94 17.15 -11.04
N GLU A 49 22.98 18.05 -10.05
CA GLU A 49 22.59 19.45 -10.26
C GLU A 49 23.53 20.18 -11.20
N ASP A 50 24.82 19.86 -11.15
CA ASP A 50 25.86 20.67 -11.81
C ASP A 50 26.01 20.34 -13.28
N CYS A 51 25.80 19.08 -13.66
CA CYS A 51 26.03 18.62 -15.03
C CYS A 51 24.84 17.86 -15.64
N GLY A 52 23.71 17.77 -14.92
CA GLY A 52 22.48 17.11 -15.38
C GLY A 52 22.60 15.59 -15.58
N THR A 53 23.73 14.97 -15.24
CA THR A 53 23.94 13.54 -15.49
C THR A 53 23.01 12.70 -14.61
N VAL A 54 22.16 11.89 -15.25
CA VAL A 54 21.41 10.81 -14.59
C VAL A 54 22.33 9.60 -14.44
N GLN A 55 22.31 8.97 -13.27
CA GLN A 55 23.22 7.86 -12.97
C GLN A 55 22.57 6.66 -12.29
N TYR A 56 23.09 5.50 -12.66
CA TYR A 56 22.87 4.21 -12.03
C TYR A 56 24.18 3.41 -12.09
N PRO A 57 24.54 2.62 -11.07
CA PRO A 57 23.90 2.55 -9.75
C PRO A 57 24.07 3.87 -8.95
N PRO A 58 23.25 4.10 -7.92
CA PRO A 58 23.36 5.26 -7.04
C PRO A 58 24.74 5.35 -6.34
N ARG A 59 25.26 6.57 -6.18
CA ARG A 59 26.58 6.88 -5.60
C ARG A 59 26.54 8.15 -4.75
N GLU A 60 27.56 8.39 -3.95
CA GLU A 60 27.70 9.61 -3.13
C GLU A 60 28.15 10.84 -3.94
N ALA A 61 28.74 10.62 -5.13
CA ALA A 61 29.18 11.68 -6.03
C ALA A 61 28.79 11.36 -7.48
N CYS A 62 28.69 12.40 -8.30
CA CYS A 62 28.37 12.28 -9.71
C CYS A 62 29.48 11.51 -10.45
N ARG A 63 29.12 10.50 -11.24
CA ARG A 63 30.07 9.72 -12.05
C ARG A 63 30.79 10.52 -13.15
N LYS A 64 30.27 11.71 -13.50
CA LYS A 64 30.80 12.54 -14.60
C LYS A 64 31.67 13.69 -14.08
N CYS A 65 31.14 14.52 -13.18
CA CYS A 65 31.83 15.72 -12.69
C CYS A 65 32.30 15.63 -11.23
N LEU A 66 32.09 14.49 -10.55
CA LEU A 66 32.44 14.27 -9.14
C LEU A 66 31.73 15.19 -8.12
N SER A 67 30.78 16.01 -8.56
CA SER A 67 29.97 16.82 -7.66
C SER A 67 29.18 15.95 -6.67
N PRO A 68 29.14 16.30 -5.37
CA PRO A 68 28.30 15.64 -4.39
C PRO A 68 26.82 16.09 -4.45
N ARG A 69 26.49 17.09 -5.27
CA ARG A 69 25.12 17.63 -5.41
C ARG A 69 24.27 16.74 -6.30
N LEU A 70 23.66 15.73 -5.69
CA LEU A 70 22.80 14.73 -6.32
C LEU A 70 21.40 14.74 -5.70
N HIS A 71 20.37 14.78 -6.55
CA HIS A 71 18.98 14.66 -6.11
C HIS A 71 18.26 13.52 -6.80
N TRP A 72 17.25 12.98 -6.13
CA TRP A 72 16.37 11.97 -6.70
C TRP A 72 15.32 12.66 -7.56
N ARG A 73 15.35 12.38 -8.86
CA ARG A 73 14.36 12.88 -9.81
C ARG A 73 13.63 11.72 -10.46
N GLU A 74 12.34 11.91 -10.65
CA GLU A 74 11.49 10.97 -11.36
C GLU A 74 11.92 10.84 -12.83
N GLN A 75 11.85 9.62 -13.34
CA GLN A 75 12.26 9.26 -14.70
C GLN A 75 11.10 8.59 -15.40
N SER A 76 10.97 8.78 -16.71
CA SER A 76 9.93 8.12 -17.52
C SER A 76 10.06 6.59 -17.50
N GLY A 77 11.30 6.10 -17.40
CA GLY A 77 11.61 4.67 -17.50
C GLY A 77 11.72 4.16 -18.93
N GLU A 78 11.48 5.01 -19.92
CA GLU A 78 11.57 4.65 -21.33
C GLU A 78 13.01 4.26 -21.73
N GLY A 79 13.16 3.16 -22.45
CA GLY A 79 14.46 2.67 -22.91
C GLY A 79 14.39 1.51 -23.90
N GLU A 80 15.56 1.06 -24.33
CA GLU A 80 15.75 -0.08 -25.21
C GLU A 80 16.34 -1.26 -24.44
N LEU A 81 15.67 -2.41 -24.51
CA LEU A 81 16.22 -3.68 -24.06
C LEU A 81 17.32 -4.11 -25.01
N LEU A 82 18.57 -4.10 -24.55
CA LEU A 82 19.75 -4.46 -25.34
C LEU A 82 19.96 -5.98 -25.40
N SER A 83 19.72 -6.67 -24.28
CA SER A 83 19.88 -8.11 -24.18
C SER A 83 19.01 -8.68 -23.06
N ALA A 84 18.64 -9.96 -23.20
CA ALA A 84 17.87 -10.70 -22.21
C ALA A 84 18.54 -12.06 -21.93
N THR A 85 18.38 -12.56 -20.71
CA THR A 85 18.80 -13.90 -20.32
C THR A 85 17.82 -14.50 -19.31
N THR A 86 17.78 -15.82 -19.23
CA THR A 86 16.92 -16.55 -18.30
C THR A 86 17.76 -17.35 -17.33
N LEU A 87 17.62 -17.06 -16.04
CA LEU A 87 18.21 -17.83 -14.97
C LEU A 87 17.39 -19.10 -14.76
N HIS A 88 18.03 -20.26 -14.94
CA HIS A 88 17.44 -21.59 -14.74
C HIS A 88 17.93 -22.29 -13.46
N HIS A 89 18.94 -21.74 -12.80
CA HIS A 89 19.52 -22.31 -11.58
C HIS A 89 19.98 -21.20 -10.62
N SER A 90 19.79 -21.40 -9.32
CA SER A 90 20.24 -20.49 -8.27
C SER A 90 20.54 -21.25 -6.98
N ASN A 91 21.63 -20.87 -6.31
CA ASN A 91 21.97 -21.36 -4.96
C ASN A 91 21.22 -20.60 -3.87
N ASP A 92 20.70 -19.41 -4.17
CA ASP A 92 19.85 -18.65 -3.26
C ASP A 92 18.42 -19.23 -3.25
N LEU A 93 17.94 -19.57 -2.05
CA LEU A 93 16.64 -20.23 -1.85
C LEU A 93 15.46 -19.41 -2.37
N PHE A 94 15.48 -18.08 -2.19
CA PHE A 94 14.40 -17.21 -2.65
C PHE A 94 14.22 -17.30 -4.15
N PHE A 95 15.31 -17.15 -4.90
CA PHE A 95 15.28 -17.23 -6.35
C PHE A 95 15.02 -18.65 -6.83
N ARG A 96 15.62 -19.67 -6.19
CA ARG A 96 15.47 -21.08 -6.56
C ARG A 96 14.01 -21.54 -6.57
N GLU A 97 13.22 -21.08 -5.60
CA GLU A 97 11.78 -21.40 -5.49
C GLU A 97 10.92 -20.74 -6.58
N ARG A 98 11.47 -19.79 -7.34
CA ARG A 98 10.74 -18.96 -8.31
C ARG A 98 11.31 -19.02 -9.73
N LEU A 99 12.25 -19.93 -9.99
CA LEU A 99 12.81 -20.15 -11.33
C LEU A 99 11.74 -20.70 -12.30
N PRO A 100 11.89 -20.47 -13.62
CA PRO A 100 12.93 -19.64 -14.26
C PRO A 100 12.70 -18.15 -14.04
N TRP A 101 13.78 -17.38 -13.96
CA TRP A 101 13.73 -15.93 -13.71
C TRP A 101 14.41 -15.14 -14.82
N ARG A 102 13.71 -14.18 -15.44
CA ARG A 102 14.22 -13.43 -16.60
C ARG A 102 14.89 -12.12 -16.18
N LEU A 103 16.03 -11.83 -16.79
CA LEU A 103 16.84 -10.63 -16.57
C LEU A 103 17.13 -9.94 -17.90
N GLY A 104 17.30 -8.63 -17.87
CA GLY A 104 17.64 -7.85 -19.06
C GLY A 104 18.56 -6.67 -18.76
N LEU A 105 19.30 -6.24 -19.78
CA LEU A 105 20.03 -4.99 -19.78
C LEU A 105 19.26 -3.97 -20.60
N VAL A 106 18.84 -2.87 -19.97
CA VAL A 106 18.06 -1.81 -20.62
C VAL A 106 18.87 -0.53 -20.63
N HIS A 107 19.08 0.05 -21.81
CA HIS A 107 19.60 1.40 -21.94
C HIS A 107 18.44 2.39 -21.88
N LEU A 108 18.38 3.21 -20.83
CA LEU A 108 17.35 4.23 -20.72
C LEU A 108 17.63 5.40 -21.64
N ASP A 109 16.57 6.03 -22.14
CA ASP A 109 16.67 7.29 -22.89
C ASP A 109 17.27 8.41 -22.03
N ALA A 110 17.15 8.30 -20.69
CA ALA A 110 17.81 9.17 -19.72
C ALA A 110 19.34 8.99 -19.65
N GLY A 111 19.91 7.98 -20.32
CA GLY A 111 21.35 7.77 -20.48
C GLY A 111 21.99 6.58 -19.74
N PRO A 112 21.59 6.18 -18.52
CA PRO A 112 22.23 5.02 -17.87
C PRO A 112 21.69 3.68 -18.40
N THR A 113 22.54 2.65 -18.36
CA THR A 113 22.15 1.25 -18.60
C THR A 113 21.90 0.53 -17.27
N LEU A 114 20.76 -0.15 -17.16
CA LEU A 114 20.28 -0.79 -15.94
C LEU A 114 20.14 -2.30 -16.17
N MET A 115 20.49 -3.07 -15.14
CA MET A 115 20.11 -4.47 -15.06
C MET A 115 18.74 -4.56 -14.37
N VAL A 116 17.78 -5.17 -15.04
CA VAL A 116 16.39 -5.25 -14.60
C VAL A 116 15.89 -6.68 -14.65
N HIS A 117 14.86 -7.00 -13.87
CA HIS A 117 14.07 -8.19 -14.13
C HIS A 117 13.10 -7.92 -15.28
N LEU A 118 12.76 -8.95 -16.05
CA LEU A 118 11.85 -8.80 -17.18
C LEU A 118 10.49 -9.37 -16.85
N HIS A 119 9.45 -8.58 -17.06
CA HIS A 119 8.08 -9.07 -17.02
C HIS A 119 7.88 -10.20 -18.04
N GLY A 120 7.00 -11.18 -17.75
CA GLY A 120 6.76 -12.34 -18.62
C GLY A 120 6.26 -12.01 -20.03
N GLU A 121 5.75 -10.81 -20.25
CA GLU A 121 5.30 -10.31 -21.55
C GLU A 121 6.34 -9.58 -22.39
N VAL A 122 7.50 -9.24 -21.81
CA VAL A 122 8.59 -8.66 -22.59
C VAL A 122 9.10 -9.72 -23.57
N GLY A 123 9.18 -9.39 -24.86
CA GLY A 123 9.67 -10.31 -25.91
C GLY A 123 11.18 -10.54 -25.85
N GLU A 124 11.79 -10.78 -27.01
CA GLU A 124 13.25 -10.85 -27.18
C GLU A 124 13.89 -9.48 -27.42
N ALA A 125 15.18 -9.35 -27.13
CA ALA A 125 15.94 -8.14 -27.47
C ALA A 125 16.35 -8.14 -28.95
N PRO A 126 16.51 -6.97 -29.61
CA PRO A 126 16.23 -5.64 -29.09
C PRO A 126 14.73 -5.27 -29.17
N GLN A 127 14.22 -4.54 -28.18
CA GLN A 127 12.86 -3.99 -28.21
C GLN A 127 12.73 -2.79 -27.26
N ARG A 128 11.70 -1.96 -27.47
CA ARG A 128 11.34 -0.89 -26.53
C ARG A 128 10.64 -1.45 -25.28
N VAL A 129 11.05 -0.95 -24.13
CA VAL A 129 10.50 -1.31 -22.83
C VAL A 129 10.39 -0.08 -21.93
N ARG A 130 9.53 -0.18 -20.92
CA ARG A 130 9.44 0.81 -19.85
C ARG A 130 9.91 0.21 -18.54
N VAL A 131 10.95 0.77 -17.95
CA VAL A 131 11.48 0.38 -16.65
C VAL A 131 10.69 1.06 -15.53
N GLY A 132 10.28 0.29 -14.54
CA GLY A 132 9.72 0.80 -13.30
C GLY A 132 10.41 0.20 -12.09
N ALA A 133 10.21 0.81 -10.92
CA ALA A 133 10.58 0.21 -9.65
C ALA A 133 9.34 -0.37 -8.94
N ARG A 134 9.51 -1.51 -8.28
CA ARG A 134 8.54 -2.14 -7.38
C ARG A 134 9.24 -2.52 -6.09
N LEU A 135 8.50 -2.70 -5.00
CA LEU A 135 9.08 -3.27 -3.79
C LEU A 135 8.99 -4.79 -3.83
N ASP A 136 10.08 -5.48 -3.51
CA ASP A 136 10.00 -6.90 -3.20
C ASP A 136 9.37 -7.15 -1.82
N ARG A 137 9.26 -8.43 -1.44
CA ARG A 137 8.73 -8.82 -0.13
C ARG A 137 9.59 -8.35 1.05
N ALA A 138 10.88 -8.07 0.86
CA ALA A 138 11.73 -7.48 1.89
C ALA A 138 11.63 -5.93 1.93
N GLY A 139 10.78 -5.32 1.10
CA GLY A 139 10.63 -3.88 1.01
C GLY A 139 11.80 -3.19 0.32
N GLN A 140 12.54 -3.87 -0.57
CA GLN A 140 13.61 -3.27 -1.36
C GLN A 140 13.15 -2.99 -2.79
N ALA A 141 13.63 -1.90 -3.39
CA ALA A 141 13.28 -1.53 -4.76
C ALA A 141 13.87 -2.48 -5.81
N VAL A 142 13.05 -3.25 -6.49
CA VAL A 142 13.42 -4.08 -7.61
C VAL A 142 13.04 -3.39 -8.92
N LEU A 143 13.98 -3.35 -9.87
CA LEU A 143 13.77 -2.76 -11.18
C LEU A 143 13.18 -3.80 -12.14
N ILE A 144 12.09 -3.44 -12.80
CA ILE A 144 11.38 -4.31 -13.73
C ILE A 144 11.24 -3.61 -15.08
N GLY A 145 11.65 -4.28 -16.15
CA GLY A 145 11.29 -3.93 -17.52
C GLY A 145 9.90 -4.45 -17.85
N PHE A 146 8.99 -3.55 -18.19
CA PHE A 146 7.65 -3.82 -18.67
C PHE A 146 7.58 -3.66 -20.19
N PRO A 147 6.71 -4.38 -20.90
CA PRO A 147 6.45 -4.09 -22.31
C PRO A 147 5.81 -2.69 -22.43
N ASN A 148 5.97 -2.05 -23.59
CA ASN A 148 5.33 -0.76 -23.87
C ASN A 148 3.80 -0.89 -23.86
N GLU A 149 3.29 -1.98 -24.44
CA GLU A 149 1.88 -2.35 -24.42
C GLU A 149 1.74 -3.68 -23.67
N GLY A 150 0.97 -3.68 -22.59
CA GLY A 150 0.72 -4.86 -21.77
C GLY A 150 -0.66 -5.45 -22.02
N SER A 151 -0.80 -6.76 -21.82
CA SER A 151 -2.11 -7.40 -21.83
C SER A 151 -2.97 -7.02 -20.60
N PRO A 152 -4.29 -7.29 -20.62
CA PRO A 152 -5.14 -7.18 -19.44
C PRO A 152 -4.71 -8.07 -18.25
N HIS A 153 -3.82 -9.06 -18.49
CA HIS A 153 -3.38 -10.06 -17.52
C HIS A 153 -1.96 -9.81 -17.00
N MET A 154 -1.38 -8.63 -17.23
CA MET A 154 -0.06 -8.25 -16.68
C MET A 154 0.05 -8.54 -15.17
N ALA A 155 -0.98 -8.20 -14.39
CA ALA A 155 -1.01 -8.43 -12.93
C ALA A 155 -1.08 -9.91 -12.51
N ASP A 156 -1.30 -10.83 -13.46
CA ASP A 156 -1.31 -12.28 -13.21
C ASP A 156 0.11 -12.89 -13.32
N ASP A 157 1.11 -12.12 -13.77
CA ASP A 157 2.49 -12.58 -13.87
C ASP A 157 3.04 -13.01 -12.50
N LYS A 158 3.65 -14.19 -12.45
CA LYS A 158 4.10 -14.80 -11.20
C LYS A 158 5.11 -13.93 -10.46
N MET A 159 6.04 -13.31 -11.19
CA MET A 159 7.07 -12.46 -10.60
C MET A 159 6.45 -11.14 -10.12
N LEU A 160 5.58 -10.51 -10.93
CA LEU A 160 4.94 -9.26 -10.54
C LEU A 160 4.06 -9.45 -9.29
N ARG A 161 3.38 -10.59 -9.16
CA ARG A 161 2.60 -10.94 -7.96
C ARG A 161 3.44 -11.14 -6.70
N GLU A 162 4.75 -11.42 -6.82
CA GLU A 162 5.65 -11.44 -5.66
C GLU A 162 5.96 -10.04 -5.14
N MET A 163 5.77 -9.01 -5.97
CA MET A 163 6.11 -7.62 -5.67
C MET A 163 4.87 -6.76 -5.45
N THR A 164 3.67 -7.34 -5.55
CA THR A 164 2.38 -6.65 -5.47
C THR A 164 1.45 -7.40 -4.53
N SER A 165 0.28 -6.83 -4.27
CA SER A 165 -0.73 -7.37 -3.36
C SER A 165 -2.10 -7.39 -4.02
N ASP A 166 -2.16 -7.71 -5.32
CA ASP A 166 -3.38 -7.68 -6.12
C ASP A 166 -4.53 -8.49 -5.45
N PRO A 167 -5.72 -7.87 -5.25
CA PRO A 167 -6.87 -8.51 -4.59
C PRO A 167 -7.43 -9.76 -5.30
N LYS A 168 -7.11 -10.00 -6.57
CA LYS A 168 -7.66 -11.11 -7.35
C LYS A 168 -7.39 -12.46 -6.68
N PHE A 169 -8.47 -13.19 -6.43
CA PHE A 169 -8.55 -14.45 -5.67
C PHE A 169 -8.06 -14.39 -4.23
N ARG A 170 -7.99 -13.19 -3.65
CA ARG A 170 -7.65 -12.98 -2.23
C ARG A 170 -8.88 -12.86 -1.37
N LYS A 171 -8.72 -13.20 -0.10
CA LYS A 171 -9.75 -13.03 0.92
C LYS A 171 -9.42 -11.82 1.78
N VAL A 172 -10.35 -10.87 1.84
CA VAL A 172 -10.10 -9.54 2.39
C VAL A 172 -11.01 -9.28 3.58
N LEU A 173 -10.47 -8.70 4.65
CA LEU A 173 -11.25 -8.14 5.75
C LEU A 173 -11.31 -6.62 5.59
N VAL A 174 -12.50 -6.04 5.57
CA VAL A 174 -12.76 -4.60 5.61
C VAL A 174 -13.37 -4.29 6.98
N THR A 175 -12.73 -3.48 7.81
CA THR A 175 -13.10 -3.38 9.24
C THR A 175 -14.43 -2.69 9.54
N ASP A 176 -14.88 -1.80 8.64
CA ASP A 176 -16.20 -1.17 8.71
C ASP A 176 -16.83 -1.12 7.31
N GLY A 177 -18.05 -1.64 7.18
CA GLY A 177 -18.87 -1.56 5.97
C GLY A 177 -20.08 -0.65 6.07
N LYS A 178 -20.32 -0.01 7.21
CA LYS A 178 -21.48 0.88 7.40
C LYS A 178 -21.32 2.18 6.61
N THR A 179 -20.10 2.69 6.57
CA THR A 179 -19.77 3.97 5.93
C THR A 179 -19.80 3.86 4.40
N GLU A 180 -20.02 4.98 3.71
CA GLU A 180 -19.96 5.03 2.24
C GLU A 180 -18.57 4.66 1.72
N VAL A 181 -17.51 4.98 2.48
CA VAL A 181 -16.13 4.54 2.23
C VAL A 181 -16.01 3.02 2.29
N GLY A 182 -16.50 2.40 3.36
CA GLY A 182 -16.50 0.94 3.52
C GLY A 182 -17.24 0.24 2.39
N GLN A 183 -18.43 0.71 2.03
CA GLN A 183 -19.22 0.14 0.94
C GLN A 183 -18.55 0.31 -0.43
N ALA A 184 -17.97 1.48 -0.71
CA ALA A 184 -17.22 1.72 -1.94
C ALA A 184 -15.98 0.82 -2.03
N MET A 185 -15.29 0.59 -0.90
CA MET A 185 -14.16 -0.33 -0.80
C MET A 185 -14.58 -1.76 -1.15
N VAL A 186 -15.67 -2.25 -0.56
CA VAL A 186 -16.18 -3.61 -0.83
C VAL A 186 -16.50 -3.79 -2.32
N ARG A 187 -17.22 -2.83 -2.92
CA ARG A 187 -17.53 -2.86 -4.37
C ARG A 187 -16.26 -2.88 -5.22
N ALA A 188 -15.25 -2.08 -4.88
CA ALA A 188 -13.99 -2.04 -5.61
C ALA A 188 -13.20 -3.36 -5.49
N LEU A 189 -13.18 -3.99 -4.31
CA LEU A 189 -12.51 -5.27 -4.09
C LEU A 189 -13.18 -6.42 -4.85
N VAL A 190 -14.52 -6.48 -4.83
CA VAL A 190 -15.29 -7.46 -5.61
C VAL A 190 -15.01 -7.27 -7.11
N LYS A 191 -15.05 -6.02 -7.60
CA LYS A 191 -14.68 -5.70 -8.99
C LYS A 191 -13.23 -6.06 -9.32
N ALA A 192 -12.32 -5.96 -8.35
CA ALA A 192 -10.92 -6.35 -8.51
C ALA A 192 -10.70 -7.87 -8.51
N GLY A 193 -11.74 -8.67 -8.24
CA GLY A 193 -11.71 -10.12 -8.29
C GLY A 193 -11.40 -10.79 -6.95
N ALA A 194 -11.62 -10.11 -5.81
CA ALA A 194 -11.53 -10.73 -4.49
C ALA A 194 -12.43 -11.98 -4.39
N ASP A 195 -11.91 -13.04 -3.77
CA ASP A 195 -12.62 -14.32 -3.62
C ASP A 195 -13.70 -14.23 -2.54
N ILE A 196 -13.34 -13.60 -1.41
CA ILE A 196 -14.21 -13.36 -0.26
C ILE A 196 -13.90 -11.97 0.28
N VAL A 197 -14.92 -11.21 0.65
CA VAL A 197 -14.79 -9.96 1.39
C VAL A 197 -15.60 -10.07 2.68
N TRP A 198 -14.90 -10.24 3.80
CA TRP A 198 -15.50 -10.10 5.11
C TRP A 198 -15.64 -8.62 5.44
N VAL A 199 -16.84 -8.24 5.87
CA VAL A 199 -17.18 -6.84 6.12
C VAL A 199 -17.57 -6.71 7.58
N GLY A 200 -16.70 -6.04 8.33
CA GLY A 200 -16.90 -5.73 9.73
C GLY A 200 -18.12 -4.84 9.92
N HIS A 201 -18.90 -5.19 10.93
CA HIS A 201 -20.09 -4.47 11.31
C HIS A 201 -20.18 -4.42 12.83
N ALA A 202 -19.90 -3.26 13.42
CA ALA A 202 -20.15 -3.02 14.84
C ALA A 202 -21.66 -3.02 15.10
N GLU A 203 -22.13 -3.45 16.28
CA GLU A 203 -23.56 -3.37 16.66
C GLU A 203 -24.56 -3.96 15.62
N PRO A 204 -24.50 -5.26 15.31
CA PRO A 204 -25.36 -5.92 14.30
C PRO A 204 -26.87 -5.84 14.59
N TRP A 205 -27.26 -5.50 15.82
CA TRP A 205 -28.66 -5.32 16.21
C TRP A 205 -29.27 -3.98 15.76
N LYS A 206 -28.46 -3.00 15.35
CA LYS A 206 -28.93 -1.68 14.93
C LYS A 206 -29.24 -1.68 13.44
N LYS A 207 -30.48 -1.34 13.05
CA LYS A 207 -30.85 -1.20 11.62
C LYS A 207 -29.88 -0.23 10.94
N THR A 208 -29.24 -0.71 9.89
CA THR A 208 -28.27 0.05 9.10
C THR A 208 -28.94 0.69 7.89
N GLY A 209 -28.34 1.76 7.37
CA GLY A 209 -28.85 2.46 6.19
C GLY A 209 -28.83 1.59 4.93
N SER A 210 -29.52 2.04 3.88
CA SER A 210 -29.83 1.28 2.66
C SER A 210 -28.64 0.66 1.92
N GLY A 211 -27.43 1.21 2.05
CA GLY A 211 -26.27 0.77 1.26
C GLY A 211 -25.62 -0.55 1.72
N LEU A 212 -25.93 -1.05 2.92
CA LEU A 212 -25.38 -2.33 3.40
C LEU A 212 -26.07 -3.53 2.73
N ASP A 213 -27.37 -3.41 2.45
CA ASP A 213 -28.15 -4.45 1.77
C ASP A 213 -27.62 -4.68 0.34
N ASP A 214 -27.23 -3.62 -0.37
CA ASP A 214 -26.68 -3.71 -1.72
C ASP A 214 -25.36 -4.50 -1.78
N ILE A 215 -24.45 -4.29 -0.82
CA ILE A 215 -23.17 -5.00 -0.82
C ILE A 215 -23.31 -6.44 -0.34
N THR A 216 -24.29 -6.73 0.52
CA THR A 216 -24.56 -8.10 0.99
C THR A 216 -25.28 -8.97 -0.03
N ALA A 217 -25.92 -8.36 -1.03
CA ALA A 217 -26.44 -9.07 -2.20
C ALA A 217 -25.31 -9.65 -3.10
N LEU A 218 -24.06 -9.19 -2.94
CA LEU A 218 -22.92 -9.73 -3.68
C LEU A 218 -22.48 -11.09 -3.09
N PRO A 219 -22.33 -12.14 -3.91
CA PRO A 219 -22.06 -13.50 -3.42
C PRO A 219 -20.69 -13.67 -2.75
N GLN A 220 -19.75 -12.74 -2.96
CA GLN A 220 -18.43 -12.75 -2.33
C GLN A 220 -18.42 -12.12 -0.94
N VAL A 221 -19.49 -11.42 -0.55
CA VAL A 221 -19.52 -10.59 0.65
C VAL A 221 -20.13 -11.37 1.82
N THR A 222 -19.51 -11.26 2.99
CA THR A 222 -20.02 -11.85 4.23
C THR A 222 -19.87 -10.84 5.36
N LEU A 223 -20.98 -10.48 6.02
CA LEU A 223 -20.92 -9.64 7.21
C LEU A 223 -20.35 -10.42 8.38
N VAL A 224 -19.52 -9.73 9.19
CA VAL A 224 -18.96 -10.27 10.42
C VAL A 224 -19.07 -9.25 11.55
N PRO A 225 -19.43 -9.66 12.78
CA PRO A 225 -19.44 -8.75 13.92
C PRO A 225 -18.01 -8.29 14.21
N LEU A 226 -17.79 -6.98 14.20
CA LEU A 226 -16.48 -6.41 14.49
C LEU A 226 -16.62 -5.02 15.10
N ASP A 227 -16.34 -4.92 16.39
CA ASP A 227 -16.25 -3.66 17.12
C ASP A 227 -14.82 -3.44 17.61
N LEU A 228 -14.15 -2.43 17.05
CA LEU A 228 -12.74 -2.14 17.36
C LEU A 228 -12.52 -1.51 18.74
N THR A 229 -13.58 -1.05 19.41
CA THR A 229 -13.51 -0.62 20.83
C THR A 229 -13.46 -1.83 21.78
N ASN A 230 -13.89 -3.00 21.31
CA ASN A 230 -14.04 -4.21 22.12
C ASN A 230 -13.00 -5.27 21.75
N GLY A 231 -11.98 -5.43 22.59
CA GLY A 231 -10.92 -6.43 22.38
C GLY A 231 -11.43 -7.87 22.23
N ARG A 232 -12.55 -8.23 22.90
CA ARG A 232 -13.15 -9.57 22.75
C ARG A 232 -13.73 -9.77 21.36
N SER A 233 -14.43 -8.78 20.82
CA SER A 233 -14.98 -8.85 19.46
C SER A 233 -13.89 -9.06 18.42
N VAL A 234 -12.75 -8.35 18.56
CA VAL A 234 -11.60 -8.50 17.66
C VAL A 234 -10.97 -9.89 17.78
N SER A 235 -10.76 -10.37 19.01
CA SER A 235 -10.12 -11.67 19.26
C SER A 235 -10.98 -12.86 18.80
N GLU A 236 -12.30 -12.82 19.05
CA GLU A 236 -13.24 -13.84 18.58
C GLU A 236 -13.23 -13.94 17.05
N LEU A 237 -13.35 -12.81 16.33
CA LEU A 237 -13.31 -12.81 14.88
C LEU A 237 -11.94 -13.27 14.34
N ALA A 238 -10.84 -12.85 14.96
CA ALA A 238 -9.51 -13.30 14.59
C ALA A 238 -9.34 -14.82 14.75
N GLY A 239 -9.91 -15.41 15.80
CA GLY A 239 -9.95 -16.85 15.99
C GLY A 239 -10.73 -17.59 14.89
N GLU A 240 -11.81 -17.00 14.39
CA GLU A 240 -12.67 -17.62 13.37
C GLU A 240 -12.11 -17.51 11.94
N ILE A 241 -11.56 -16.35 11.58
CA ILE A 241 -11.16 -16.05 10.19
C ILE A 241 -9.71 -15.62 10.02
N GLY A 242 -8.96 -15.30 11.07
CA GLY A 242 -7.59 -14.80 10.96
C GLY A 242 -6.67 -15.74 10.17
N GLY A 243 -6.82 -17.05 10.35
CA GLY A 243 -6.15 -18.09 9.56
C GLY A 243 -6.62 -18.23 8.09
N LYS A 244 -7.49 -17.34 7.61
CA LYS A 244 -8.05 -17.33 6.25
C LYS A 244 -7.88 -15.99 5.54
N VAL A 245 -7.58 -14.90 6.26
CA VAL A 245 -7.46 -13.54 5.71
C VAL A 245 -6.11 -13.36 5.01
N ASP A 246 -6.14 -12.82 3.79
CA ASP A 246 -4.95 -12.51 3.00
C ASP A 246 -4.60 -11.02 3.01
N ILE A 247 -5.62 -10.17 3.13
CA ILE A 247 -5.50 -8.71 3.17
C ILE A 247 -6.42 -8.17 4.27
N VAL A 248 -5.89 -7.33 5.17
CA VAL A 248 -6.69 -6.56 6.13
C VAL A 248 -6.75 -5.11 5.65
N ILE A 249 -7.94 -4.52 5.62
CA ILE A 249 -8.18 -3.10 5.35
C ILE A 249 -8.83 -2.47 6.59
N ASN A 250 -7.99 -1.83 7.40
CA ASN A 250 -8.41 -1.05 8.54
C ASN A 250 -8.90 0.32 8.10
N ASN A 251 -10.23 0.45 7.91
CA ASN A 251 -10.88 1.69 7.47
C ASN A 251 -11.82 2.32 8.51
N ALA A 252 -12.23 1.55 9.53
CA ALA A 252 -13.03 2.07 10.63
C ALA A 252 -12.36 3.30 11.26
N GLU A 253 -13.11 4.38 11.43
CA GLU A 253 -12.60 5.60 12.02
C GLU A 253 -13.68 6.40 12.76
N VAL A 254 -13.21 7.25 13.66
CA VAL A 254 -14.01 8.29 14.30
C VAL A 254 -13.35 9.63 14.02
N HIS A 255 -14.13 10.60 13.54
CA HIS A 255 -13.66 11.93 13.16
C HIS A 255 -14.61 13.01 13.68
N ARG A 256 -14.11 13.98 14.44
CA ARG A 256 -14.90 15.15 14.83
C ARG A 256 -14.21 16.45 14.43
N THR A 257 -15.01 17.42 13.99
CA THR A 257 -14.58 18.70 13.42
C THR A 257 -14.54 19.81 14.47
N PHE A 258 -13.63 19.69 15.45
CA PHE A 258 -13.43 20.74 16.45
C PHE A 258 -11.95 20.99 16.76
N GLY A 259 -11.59 22.27 16.91
CA GLY A 259 -10.34 22.66 17.55
C GLY A 259 -10.43 22.58 19.08
N ILE A 260 -9.27 22.58 19.74
CA ILE A 260 -9.15 22.40 21.21
C ILE A 260 -10.00 23.41 21.99
N GLY A 261 -10.05 24.67 21.56
CA GLY A 261 -10.83 25.72 22.22
C GLY A 261 -12.33 25.65 21.97
N ALA A 262 -12.77 24.95 20.91
CA ALA A 262 -14.16 24.94 20.46
C ALA A 262 -15.04 23.93 21.22
N ARG A 263 -14.44 22.99 21.96
CA ARG A 263 -15.16 21.95 22.70
C ARG A 263 -14.49 21.66 24.04
N ARG A 264 -15.28 21.64 25.11
CA ARG A 264 -14.80 21.21 26.44
C ARG A 264 -14.95 19.70 26.63
N GLY A 265 -14.08 19.12 27.46
CA GLY A 265 -14.06 17.69 27.77
C GLY A 265 -13.11 16.87 26.89
N THR A 266 -12.86 15.62 27.27
CA THR A 266 -11.89 14.72 26.59
C THR A 266 -12.54 13.53 25.90
N ASP A 267 -13.85 13.34 26.04
CA ASP A 267 -14.52 12.10 25.62
C ASP A 267 -14.44 11.87 24.11
N VAL A 268 -14.50 12.94 23.30
CA VAL A 268 -14.28 12.84 21.85
C VAL A 268 -12.86 12.42 21.53
N ALA A 269 -11.86 13.08 22.11
CA ALA A 269 -10.46 12.74 21.87
C ALA A 269 -10.16 11.29 22.29
N LYS A 270 -10.78 10.82 23.38
CA LYS A 270 -10.72 9.42 23.81
C LYS A 270 -11.36 8.48 22.80
N ALA A 271 -12.55 8.80 22.28
CA ALA A 271 -13.22 7.98 21.27
C ALA A 271 -12.43 7.92 19.94
N GLU A 272 -11.88 9.06 19.49
CA GLU A 272 -10.99 9.12 18.32
C GLU A 272 -9.75 8.25 18.54
N MET A 273 -9.11 8.34 19.71
CA MET A 273 -7.96 7.50 20.05
C MET A 273 -8.34 6.02 20.15
N ASP A 274 -9.50 5.70 20.72
CA ASP A 274 -9.93 4.33 20.95
C ASP A 274 -10.19 3.57 19.65
N ILE A 275 -10.77 4.21 18.64
CA ILE A 275 -10.95 3.61 17.32
C ILE A 275 -9.70 3.76 16.45
N ASN A 276 -9.21 4.99 16.23
CA ASN A 276 -8.20 5.24 15.19
C ASN A 276 -6.83 4.65 15.55
N TYR A 277 -6.47 4.63 16.84
CA TYR A 277 -5.18 4.12 17.32
C TYR A 277 -5.31 2.78 18.04
N PHE A 278 -6.10 2.70 19.12
CA PHE A 278 -6.23 1.45 19.87
C PHE A 278 -6.96 0.36 19.08
N GLY A 279 -7.91 0.73 18.20
CA GLY A 279 -8.54 -0.21 17.27
C GLY A 279 -7.54 -0.83 16.30
N LEU A 280 -6.64 -0.03 15.73
CA LEU A 280 -5.51 -0.55 14.93
C LEU A 280 -4.60 -1.47 15.75
N LEU A 281 -4.26 -1.07 16.97
CA LEU A 281 -3.41 -1.87 17.85
C LEU A 281 -4.03 -3.25 18.15
N ARG A 282 -5.31 -3.29 18.53
CA ARG A 282 -6.05 -4.54 18.80
C ARG A 282 -6.09 -5.43 17.56
N LEU A 283 -6.42 -4.86 16.40
CA LEU A 283 -6.40 -5.60 15.14
C LEU A 283 -5.02 -6.19 14.87
N ALA A 284 -3.96 -5.39 14.99
CA ALA A 284 -2.60 -5.84 14.72
C ALA A 284 -2.16 -6.97 15.65
N GLN A 285 -2.53 -6.90 16.93
CA GLN A 285 -2.24 -7.93 17.93
C GLN A 285 -2.95 -9.25 17.62
N GLU A 286 -4.22 -9.21 17.22
CA GLU A 286 -5.03 -10.41 17.01
C GLU A 286 -4.86 -11.02 15.61
N PHE A 287 -4.86 -10.21 14.55
CA PHE A 287 -4.73 -10.69 13.16
C PHE A 287 -3.28 -10.84 12.71
N GLY A 288 -2.37 -10.00 13.24
CA GLY A 288 -0.98 -9.93 12.78
C GLY A 288 -0.23 -11.27 12.83
N PRO A 289 -0.25 -12.01 13.96
CA PRO A 289 0.39 -13.32 14.04
C PRO A 289 -0.16 -14.32 13.02
N ALA A 290 -1.47 -14.36 12.82
CA ALA A 290 -2.11 -15.27 11.87
C ALA A 290 -1.73 -14.95 10.41
N LEU A 291 -1.71 -13.65 10.05
CA LEU A 291 -1.24 -13.23 8.73
C LEU A 291 0.22 -13.62 8.50
N LYS A 292 1.12 -13.34 9.46
CA LYS A 292 2.55 -13.72 9.36
C LYS A 292 2.71 -15.23 9.15
N GLY A 293 1.91 -16.04 9.84
CA GLY A 293 1.89 -17.49 9.70
C GLY A 293 1.40 -18.00 8.33
N ARG A 294 0.84 -17.14 7.48
CA ARG A 294 0.25 -17.49 6.18
C ARG A 294 0.97 -16.90 4.97
N SER A 295 2.00 -16.10 5.17
CA SER A 295 2.63 -15.38 4.05
C SER A 295 3.26 -16.30 2.98
N ALA A 296 3.56 -17.55 3.34
CA ALA A 296 4.10 -18.58 2.47
C ALA A 296 3.07 -19.50 1.80
N ASP A 297 1.77 -19.20 1.87
CA ASP A 297 0.71 -20.02 1.22
C ASP A 297 0.61 -19.78 -0.30
N GLY A 298 1.75 -19.52 -0.96
CA GLY A 298 1.85 -19.30 -2.40
C GLY A 298 0.97 -18.15 -2.91
N ALA A 299 0.22 -18.43 -3.98
CA ALA A 299 -0.67 -17.46 -4.64
C ALA A 299 -1.83 -16.96 -3.74
N THR A 300 -2.09 -17.64 -2.61
CA THR A 300 -3.12 -17.31 -1.61
C THR A 300 -2.53 -17.00 -0.23
N GLY A 301 -1.24 -16.67 -0.10
CA GLY A 301 -0.64 -16.26 1.18
C GLY A 301 -0.93 -14.82 1.59
N ALA A 302 -1.01 -14.54 2.89
CA ALA A 302 -1.21 -13.18 3.37
C ALA A 302 -0.15 -12.23 2.78
N THR A 303 -0.62 -11.09 2.26
CA THR A 303 0.21 -10.21 1.42
C THR A 303 0.16 -8.75 1.84
N ALA A 304 -0.95 -8.27 2.42
CA ALA A 304 -1.05 -6.86 2.74
C ALA A 304 -1.88 -6.53 3.99
N TRP A 305 -1.56 -5.38 4.56
CA TRP A 305 -2.32 -4.66 5.56
C TRP A 305 -2.47 -3.22 5.08
N VAL A 306 -3.69 -2.70 5.05
CA VAL A 306 -3.99 -1.33 4.61
C VAL A 306 -4.55 -0.55 5.79
N ASN A 307 -3.98 0.62 6.07
CA ASN A 307 -4.49 1.56 7.07
C ASN A 307 -5.03 2.81 6.39
N LEU A 308 -6.30 3.12 6.64
CA LEU A 308 -6.88 4.41 6.31
C LEU A 308 -6.47 5.44 7.39
N LEU A 309 -5.43 6.21 7.10
CA LEU A 309 -4.97 7.29 7.94
C LEU A 309 -5.62 8.60 7.47
N SER A 310 -4.88 9.71 7.51
CA SER A 310 -5.30 11.02 7.00
C SER A 310 -4.05 11.83 6.72
N VAL A 311 -4.08 12.73 5.74
CA VAL A 311 -2.96 13.66 5.52
C VAL A 311 -2.67 14.53 6.76
N TYR A 312 -3.68 14.72 7.63
CA TYR A 312 -3.54 15.40 8.92
C TYR A 312 -2.73 14.61 9.97
N ALA A 313 -2.30 13.39 9.66
CA ALA A 313 -1.31 12.67 10.46
C ALA A 313 0.10 13.23 10.31
N LEU A 314 0.40 13.92 9.21
CA LEU A 314 1.72 14.49 8.91
C LEU A 314 1.95 15.85 9.58
N SER A 315 0.88 16.64 9.69
CA SER A 315 0.83 17.92 10.37
C SER A 315 -0.59 18.16 10.87
N ASN A 316 -0.72 18.79 12.04
CA ASN A 316 -2.02 18.99 12.66
C ASN A 316 -2.85 20.01 11.87
N PHE A 317 -4.12 19.71 11.62
CA PHE A 317 -5.07 20.69 11.08
C PHE A 317 -5.90 21.26 12.25
N PRO A 318 -5.71 22.53 12.66
CA PRO A 318 -6.29 23.04 13.90
C PRO A 318 -7.80 22.88 14.06
N PRO A 319 -8.64 23.01 13.02
CA PRO A 319 -10.09 22.75 13.12
C PRO A 319 -10.45 21.28 13.42
N HIS A 320 -9.51 20.35 13.37
CA HIS A 320 -9.68 18.92 13.63
C HIS A 320 -8.59 18.38 14.58
N GLY A 321 -8.15 19.20 15.54
CA GLY A 321 -6.88 19.00 16.24
C GLY A 321 -6.72 17.64 16.96
N THR A 322 -7.77 17.14 17.62
CA THR A 322 -7.72 15.84 18.33
C THR A 322 -7.77 14.66 17.36
N PHE A 323 -8.52 14.78 16.27
CA PHE A 323 -8.52 13.81 15.18
C PHE A 323 -7.13 13.69 14.55
N SER A 324 -6.49 14.82 14.21
CA SER A 324 -5.11 14.84 13.70
C SER A 324 -4.15 14.13 14.66
N ALA A 325 -4.27 14.38 15.98
CA ALA A 325 -3.45 13.71 16.98
C ALA A 325 -3.67 12.18 16.99
N SER A 326 -4.92 11.71 16.90
CA SER A 326 -5.23 10.28 16.83
C SER A 326 -4.66 9.62 15.56
N LYS A 327 -4.71 10.30 14.41
CA LYS A 327 -4.17 9.81 13.14
C LYS A 327 -2.65 9.86 13.10
N ALA A 328 -2.01 10.83 13.77
CA ALA A 328 -0.56 10.88 13.96
C ALA A 328 -0.07 9.70 14.84
N ALA A 329 -0.79 9.40 15.93
CA ALA A 329 -0.51 8.22 16.75
C ALA A 329 -0.67 6.92 15.93
N ALA A 330 -1.75 6.81 15.15
CA ALA A 330 -1.99 5.67 14.27
C ALA A 330 -0.91 5.54 13.17
N HIS A 331 -0.42 6.66 12.61
CA HIS A 331 0.69 6.66 11.67
C HIS A 331 1.97 6.11 12.29
N SER A 332 2.32 6.57 13.50
CA SER A 332 3.49 6.05 14.23
C SER A 332 3.36 4.55 14.50
N LEU A 333 2.17 4.08 14.89
CA LEU A 333 1.91 2.66 15.08
C LEU A 333 2.02 1.87 13.77
N ALA A 334 1.52 2.42 12.67
CA ALA A 334 1.60 1.79 11.36
C ALA A 334 3.05 1.64 10.86
N GLN A 335 3.95 2.58 11.19
CA GLN A 335 5.38 2.44 10.91
C GLN A 335 6.00 1.25 11.67
N CYS A 336 5.63 1.07 12.95
CA CYS A 336 6.02 -0.10 13.73
C CYS A 336 5.48 -1.39 13.10
N LEU A 337 4.18 -1.42 12.79
CA LEU A 337 3.53 -2.56 12.14
C LEU A 337 4.21 -2.94 10.82
N ARG A 338 4.60 -1.94 10.03
CA ARG A 338 5.36 -2.14 8.78
C ARG A 338 6.70 -2.83 9.03
N ALA A 339 7.43 -2.42 10.06
CA ALA A 339 8.68 -3.07 10.43
C ALA A 339 8.46 -4.52 10.90
N GLU A 340 7.40 -4.79 11.67
CA GLU A 340 7.09 -6.13 12.17
C GLU A 340 6.55 -7.10 11.11
N MET A 341 5.86 -6.59 10.09
CA MET A 341 5.27 -7.39 9.01
C MET A 341 6.28 -7.73 7.90
N ARG A 342 7.32 -6.90 7.75
CA ARG A 342 8.33 -7.05 6.70
C ARG A 342 9.10 -8.37 6.73
N PRO A 343 9.51 -8.95 7.88
CA PRO A 343 10.12 -10.28 7.92
C PRO A 343 9.23 -11.41 7.38
N ALA A 344 7.90 -11.22 7.38
CA ALA A 344 6.96 -12.16 6.80
C ALA A 344 6.65 -11.86 5.32
N GLY A 345 7.14 -10.75 4.76
CA GLY A 345 6.84 -10.35 3.39
C GLY A 345 5.43 -9.76 3.21
N ILE A 346 4.81 -9.30 4.29
CA ILE A 346 3.49 -8.65 4.26
C ILE A 346 3.70 -7.15 4.14
N ARG A 347 3.07 -6.55 3.13
CA ARG A 347 3.15 -5.12 2.86
C ARG A 347 2.20 -4.35 3.76
N VAL A 348 2.68 -3.28 4.39
CA VAL A 348 1.81 -2.33 5.11
C VAL A 348 1.65 -1.06 4.29
N VAL A 349 0.46 -0.89 3.74
CA VAL A 349 0.04 0.26 2.93
C VAL A 349 -0.64 1.29 3.83
N ASN A 350 -0.14 2.50 3.87
CA ASN A 350 -0.78 3.61 4.58
C ASN A 350 -1.36 4.58 3.56
N VAL A 351 -2.61 4.99 3.80
CA VAL A 351 -3.37 5.84 2.90
C VAL A 351 -3.66 7.15 3.61
N PHE A 352 -3.33 8.26 2.96
CA PHE A 352 -3.36 9.61 3.50
C PHE A 352 -4.30 10.50 2.67
N PRO A 353 -5.62 10.26 2.70
CA PRO A 353 -6.56 11.12 2.01
C PRO A 353 -6.62 12.50 2.68
N GLY A 354 -7.05 13.49 1.90
CA GLY A 354 -7.62 14.73 2.42
C GLY A 354 -9.09 14.52 2.83
N PRO A 355 -9.92 15.58 2.82
CA PRO A 355 -11.36 15.45 3.06
C PRO A 355 -12.02 14.47 2.10
N ILE A 356 -12.80 13.53 2.62
CA ILE A 356 -13.58 12.57 1.83
C ILE A 356 -15.01 13.08 1.76
N ASP A 357 -15.73 12.81 0.66
CA ASP A 357 -17.15 13.11 0.58
C ASP A 357 -17.96 12.06 1.34
N ASP A 358 -18.09 12.26 2.66
CA ASP A 358 -18.76 11.35 3.60
C ASP A 358 -19.51 12.12 4.70
N GLU A 359 -20.09 11.37 5.65
CA GLU A 359 -20.83 11.93 6.79
C GLU A 359 -19.98 12.84 7.68
N TRP A 360 -18.68 12.59 7.80
CA TRP A 360 -17.78 13.35 8.67
C TRP A 360 -17.45 14.73 8.10
N ASN A 361 -17.46 14.87 6.78
CA ASN A 361 -17.03 16.07 6.06
C ASN A 361 -18.19 16.77 5.32
N GLN A 362 -19.43 16.61 5.77
CA GLN A 362 -20.61 17.25 5.18
C GLN A 362 -20.49 18.78 5.11
N HIS A 363 -19.91 19.39 6.15
CA HIS A 363 -19.72 20.83 6.25
C HIS A 363 -18.41 21.33 5.64
N THR A 364 -17.55 20.42 5.18
CA THR A 364 -16.28 20.77 4.53
C THR A 364 -16.55 21.17 3.08
N PRO A 365 -16.16 22.38 2.64
CA PRO A 365 -16.34 22.80 1.25
C PRO A 365 -15.47 21.95 0.31
N PRO A 366 -15.83 21.85 -0.99
CA PRO A 366 -14.98 21.23 -2.00
C PRO A 366 -13.60 21.92 -2.11
N PRO A 367 -12.55 21.22 -2.58
CA PRO A 367 -12.59 19.86 -3.12
C PRO A 367 -12.61 18.75 -2.06
N LYS A 368 -13.41 17.70 -2.31
CA LYS A 368 -13.49 16.48 -1.50
C LYS A 368 -13.25 15.25 -2.37
N LEU A 369 -12.57 14.24 -1.83
CA LEU A 369 -12.33 12.97 -2.51
C LEU A 369 -13.58 12.08 -2.43
N ALA A 370 -14.12 11.65 -3.56
CA ALA A 370 -15.23 10.70 -3.57
C ALA A 370 -14.82 9.33 -2.97
N PRO A 371 -15.69 8.64 -2.21
CA PRO A 371 -15.42 7.30 -1.68
C PRO A 371 -14.98 6.27 -2.74
N SER A 372 -15.55 6.32 -3.94
CA SER A 372 -15.16 5.46 -5.07
C SER A 372 -13.76 5.77 -5.61
N GLY A 373 -13.35 7.04 -5.57
CA GLY A 373 -12.00 7.49 -5.91
C GLY A 373 -10.96 6.97 -4.92
N LEU A 374 -11.25 7.06 -3.62
CA LEU A 374 -10.43 6.49 -2.55
C LEU A 374 -10.29 4.97 -2.70
N ALA A 375 -11.40 4.25 -2.90
CA ALA A 375 -11.39 2.81 -3.09
C ALA A 375 -10.56 2.38 -4.32
N SER A 376 -10.69 3.12 -5.43
CA SER A 376 -9.90 2.88 -6.64
C SER A 376 -8.41 3.12 -6.41
N ALA A 377 -8.04 4.16 -5.66
CA ALA A 377 -6.66 4.45 -5.31
C ALA A 377 -6.04 3.35 -4.44
N ILE A 378 -6.79 2.80 -3.47
CA ILE A 378 -6.33 1.70 -2.62
C ILE A 378 -6.15 0.40 -3.41
N VAL A 379 -7.10 0.05 -4.29
CA VAL A 379 -6.95 -1.11 -5.17
C VAL A 379 -5.74 -0.94 -6.09
N LYS A 380 -5.55 0.25 -6.66
CA LYS A 380 -4.36 0.56 -7.47
C LYS A 380 -3.07 0.41 -6.65
N ALA A 381 -3.05 0.90 -5.42
CA ALA A 381 -1.89 0.79 -4.54
C ALA A 381 -1.52 -0.66 -4.23
N LEU A 382 -2.52 -1.51 -3.98
CA LEU A 382 -2.32 -2.95 -3.82
C LEU A 382 -1.74 -3.58 -5.09
N ARG A 383 -2.26 -3.21 -6.26
CA ARG A 383 -1.77 -3.70 -7.57
C ARG A 383 -0.37 -3.22 -7.93
N ASP A 384 -0.02 -1.99 -7.55
CA ASP A 384 1.31 -1.43 -7.78
C ASP A 384 2.30 -1.82 -6.70
N GLY A 385 1.82 -2.29 -5.55
CA GLY A 385 2.67 -2.74 -4.47
C GLY A 385 3.42 -1.63 -3.74
N VAL A 386 2.77 -0.49 -3.55
CA VAL A 386 3.32 0.69 -2.86
C VAL A 386 3.05 0.64 -1.37
N GLU A 387 3.82 1.37 -0.57
CA GLU A 387 3.67 1.45 0.90
C GLU A 387 2.92 2.70 1.35
N ASP A 388 3.00 3.84 0.64
CA ASP A 388 2.32 5.09 1.03
C ASP A 388 1.58 5.72 -0.17
N VAL A 389 0.35 6.21 0.05
CA VAL A 389 -0.54 6.75 -0.99
C VAL A 389 -1.28 7.98 -0.49
N TYR A 390 -1.40 9.01 -1.33
CA TYR A 390 -1.98 10.31 -0.96
C TYR A 390 -3.12 10.69 -1.92
N PRO A 391 -4.29 10.03 -1.86
CA PRO A 391 -5.34 10.25 -2.85
C PRO A 391 -6.07 11.59 -2.64
N GLY A 392 -6.36 12.27 -3.75
CA GLY A 392 -7.09 13.55 -3.79
C GLY A 392 -6.19 14.78 -3.78
N ASP A 393 -6.67 15.88 -4.37
CA ASP A 393 -5.88 17.10 -4.62
C ASP A 393 -5.37 17.73 -3.32
N VAL A 394 -6.22 17.80 -2.30
CA VAL A 394 -5.84 18.33 -0.96
C VAL A 394 -4.70 17.51 -0.36
N ALA A 395 -4.72 16.19 -0.51
CA ALA A 395 -3.65 15.34 0.02
C ALA A 395 -2.32 15.55 -0.70
N GLN A 396 -2.37 15.72 -2.03
CA GLN A 396 -1.20 15.96 -2.86
C GLN A 396 -0.58 17.33 -2.56
N GLU A 397 -1.39 18.39 -2.51
CA GLU A 397 -0.93 19.75 -2.17
C GLU A 397 -0.33 19.78 -0.76
N TRP A 398 -1.00 19.15 0.20
CA TRP A 398 -0.52 19.07 1.58
C TRP A 398 0.82 18.32 1.67
N LEU A 399 0.96 17.20 0.95
CA LEU A 399 2.20 16.44 0.92
C LEU A 399 3.34 17.25 0.29
N GLU A 400 3.08 17.97 -0.80
CA GLU A 400 4.06 18.81 -1.47
C GLU A 400 4.60 19.89 -0.52
N ARG A 401 3.69 20.65 0.11
CA ARG A 401 4.05 21.69 1.09
C ARG A 401 4.75 21.12 2.32
N TRP A 402 4.30 19.95 2.80
CA TRP A 402 4.93 19.27 3.92
C TRP A 402 6.35 18.80 3.58
N ARG A 403 6.60 18.32 2.36
CA ARG A 403 7.94 17.91 1.91
C ARG A 403 8.88 19.08 1.69
N ASP A 404 8.36 20.20 1.21
CA ASP A 404 9.14 21.42 1.04
C ASP A 404 9.59 21.96 2.40
N ASN A 405 8.63 22.26 3.29
CA ASN A 405 8.94 22.73 4.63
C ASN A 405 7.78 22.48 5.62
N PRO A 406 7.87 21.45 6.47
CA PRO A 406 6.82 21.14 7.45
C PRO A 406 6.48 22.29 8.39
N LYS A 407 7.48 23.13 8.72
CA LYS A 407 7.30 24.23 9.66
C LYS A 407 6.60 25.44 9.03
N ILE A 408 6.80 25.67 7.73
CA ILE A 408 6.04 26.67 6.99
C ILE A 408 4.59 26.23 6.88
N LEU A 409 4.33 24.97 6.48
CA LEU A 409 2.97 24.44 6.41
C LEU A 409 2.23 24.57 7.75
N GLU A 410 2.87 24.23 8.88
CA GLU A 410 2.29 24.41 10.22
C GLU A 410 1.82 25.87 10.47
N ARG A 411 2.61 26.86 10.06
CA ARG A 411 2.27 28.29 10.20
C ARG A 411 1.13 28.71 9.27
N GLU A 412 1.12 28.20 8.04
CA GLU A 412 0.07 28.50 7.06
C GLU A 412 -1.28 27.93 7.50
N LEU A 413 -1.29 26.73 8.06
CA LEU A 413 -2.51 26.10 8.60
C LEU A 413 -3.07 26.84 9.82
N ALA A 414 -2.22 27.53 10.58
CA ALA A 414 -2.67 28.40 11.67
C ALA A 414 -3.25 29.74 11.17
N ALA A 415 -2.76 30.25 10.04
CA ALA A 415 -3.17 31.52 9.46
C ALA A 415 -4.49 31.46 8.67
N GLY A 416 -4.91 30.28 8.20
CA GLY A 416 -6.15 30.06 7.44
C GLY A 416 -7.47 30.23 8.21
N ASN A 417 -7.42 30.73 9.46
CA ASN A 417 -8.59 31.02 10.31
C ASN A 417 -8.83 32.54 10.49
N GLY A 418 -8.30 33.37 9.59
CA GLY A 418 -8.51 34.83 9.56
C GLY A 418 -9.69 35.25 8.70
#